data_AF-A0A7J7KMZ4-F1
#
_entry.id   AF-A0A7J7KMZ4-F1
#
_cell.length_a   1.000
_cell.length_b   1.000
_cell.length_c   1.000
_cell.angle_alpha   90.00
_cell.angle_beta   90.00
_cell.angle_gamma   90.00
#
_symmetry.space_group_name_H-M   'P 1'
#
loop_
_entity.id
_entity.type
_entity.pdbx_description
1 polymer ?
#
loop_
_entity_poly.entity_id
_entity_poly.type
_entity_poly.pdbx_seq_one_letter_code
_entity_poly.pdbx_strand_id
1 'polypeptide(L)'
;MNHTDNEMTYLECFCVIVSGIKENANGRRLKQLIIDKQILSDAIDYIAVRAPVVKTLLATDADDWKEFVSRPVLPYVLRLLNGMCSGHAVSQVKVGEAMIAILHKLEHMSSHGQIGSLAENLMETLCQNDSVKKQIQQIRAQTKAEKKRLAMAVREKHLSSIGMKTNKKGQVVVTSDLLKEADDLKEESGLICSICREGYHNQPSKVLALYTFTKRVNIEEHETRSRKLPGLFTVSHMNLVHADCHASAVRLASVRDEWESATLLNANSKCNGLLPLWGPQVPESNFASALAKHNTYLRDATDLRDDSYTLTVHDIKILLLKFANEQPFGADGGGGGRNSNMLLIPYELLLALYVIINKRTASVKEKNLRAFADTPKAKWVESSYEVDGPAYWLIISLALWSTEEWKKQKLVFLQRLLVMIQTRKLSSVGSKTLTDKTPQPYTLYKPMVVLFGLVDAIYNTMFKSVPCDGCWVESLMTYIRNNDMALSEASEKIVSFYECELLPCESLAEAFDVLGLLGEVSDPDEWLKALLQEIP
;
A
#
# COMPACT_ATOMS: atom_id res chain seq x y z
N MET A 1 -2.58 28.99 -22.42
CA MET A 1 -1.26 29.63 -22.49
C MET A 1 -0.24 28.52 -22.62
N ASN A 2 0.55 28.51 -23.70
CA ASN A 2 1.63 27.55 -23.88
C ASN A 2 2.71 27.87 -22.84
N HIS A 3 2.85 27.02 -21.83
CA HIS A 3 3.96 27.11 -20.88
C HIS A 3 5.25 26.75 -21.62
N THR A 4 6.27 27.59 -21.52
CA THR A 4 7.59 27.26 -22.08
C THR A 4 8.30 26.27 -21.15
N ASP A 5 9.04 25.29 -21.68
CA ASP A 5 9.77 24.28 -20.89
C ASP A 5 10.66 24.88 -19.79
N ASN A 6 11.11 26.13 -19.98
CA ASN A 6 11.88 26.90 -19.01
C ASN A 6 11.07 27.30 -17.76
N GLU A 7 9.79 27.66 -17.89
CA GLU A 7 8.95 28.08 -16.76
C GLU A 7 8.64 26.91 -15.82
N MET A 8 8.36 25.73 -16.39
CA MET A 8 8.14 24.51 -15.62
C MET A 8 9.42 24.09 -14.90
N THR A 9 10.58 24.27 -15.53
CA THR A 9 11.90 24.05 -14.91
C THR A 9 12.12 24.99 -13.71
N TYR A 10 11.75 26.27 -13.82
CA TYR A 10 11.88 27.19 -12.70
C TYR A 10 10.94 26.85 -11.53
N LEU A 11 9.69 26.44 -11.81
CA LEU A 11 8.77 25.95 -10.78
C LEU A 11 9.31 24.70 -10.09
N GLU A 12 9.90 23.78 -10.85
CA GLU A 12 10.55 22.59 -10.31
C GLU A 12 11.70 22.96 -9.39
N CYS A 13 12.62 23.82 -9.84
CA CYS A 13 13.74 24.30 -9.03
C CYS A 13 13.24 24.98 -7.75
N PHE A 14 12.17 25.78 -7.83
CA PHE A 14 11.62 26.46 -6.68
C PHE A 14 11.02 25.48 -5.66
N CYS A 15 10.30 24.45 -6.11
CA CYS A 15 9.78 23.39 -5.25
C CYS A 15 10.91 22.65 -4.51
N VAL A 16 12.02 22.37 -5.19
CA VAL A 16 13.22 21.74 -4.60
C VAL A 16 13.84 22.65 -3.54
N ILE A 17 14.01 23.95 -3.84
CA ILE A 17 14.55 24.93 -2.88
C ILE A 17 13.68 24.96 -1.63
N VAL A 18 12.37 25.08 -1.79
CA VAL A 18 11.43 25.22 -0.66
C VAL A 18 11.38 23.96 0.21
N SER A 19 11.45 22.79 -0.42
CA SER A 19 11.49 21.50 0.29
C SER A 19 12.82 21.27 1.03
N GLY A 20 13.92 21.84 0.53
CA GLY A 20 15.25 21.76 1.13
C GLY A 20 15.53 22.78 2.24
N ILE A 21 14.57 23.64 2.57
CA ILE A 21 14.75 24.65 3.62
C ILE A 21 14.89 23.96 4.99
N LYS A 22 16.07 24.07 5.60
CA LYS A 22 16.38 23.48 6.91
C LYS A 22 15.56 24.13 8.03
N GLU A 23 15.21 23.33 9.04
CA GLU A 23 14.49 23.76 10.24
C GLU A 23 15.40 24.50 11.24
N ASN A 24 15.94 25.65 10.84
CA ASN A 24 16.76 26.51 11.68
C ASN A 24 16.35 27.98 11.54
N ALA A 25 17.01 28.88 12.27
CA ALA A 25 16.68 30.31 12.26
C ALA A 25 16.74 30.93 10.85
N ASN A 26 17.71 30.52 10.02
CA ASN A 26 17.84 31.02 8.65
C ASN A 26 16.75 30.46 7.73
N GLY A 27 16.41 29.19 7.86
CA GLY A 27 15.32 28.60 7.10
C GLY A 27 13.96 29.20 7.44
N ARG A 28 13.70 29.50 8.72
CA ARG A 28 12.50 30.25 9.14
C ARG A 28 12.44 31.64 8.51
N ARG A 29 13.56 32.37 8.48
CA ARG A 29 13.65 33.68 7.81
C ARG A 29 13.39 33.58 6.31
N LEU A 30 13.91 32.55 5.65
CA LEU A 30 13.66 32.33 4.22
C LEU A 30 12.19 32.03 3.94
N LYS A 31 11.54 31.20 4.76
CA LYS A 31 10.09 30.97 4.65
C LYS A 31 9.28 32.24 4.91
N GLN A 32 9.68 33.05 5.88
CA GLN A 32 9.05 34.34 6.12
C GLN A 32 9.17 35.26 4.89
N LEU A 33 10.34 35.31 4.25
CA LEU A 33 10.53 36.10 3.02
C LEU A 33 9.60 35.64 1.89
N ILE A 34 9.39 34.33 1.73
CA ILE A 34 8.46 33.77 0.73
C ILE A 34 7.02 34.22 1.04
N ILE A 35 6.64 34.25 2.32
CA ILE A 35 5.33 34.75 2.76
C ILE A 35 5.21 36.26 2.49
N ASP A 36 6.22 37.06 2.83
CA ASP A 36 6.23 38.50 2.64
C ASP A 36 6.12 38.88 1.15
N LYS A 37 6.67 38.03 0.27
CA LYS A 37 6.53 38.12 -1.19
C LYS A 37 5.19 37.60 -1.73
N GLN A 38 4.24 37.25 -0.87
CA GLN A 38 2.89 36.75 -1.19
C GLN A 38 2.83 35.42 -1.94
N ILE A 39 3.96 34.73 -2.15
CA ILE A 39 4.00 33.47 -2.90
C ILE A 39 3.15 32.39 -2.23
N LEU A 40 3.15 32.33 -0.88
CA LEU A 40 2.29 31.39 -0.15
C LEU A 40 0.80 31.71 -0.35
N SER A 41 0.42 33.00 -0.32
CA SER A 41 -0.96 33.44 -0.55
C SER A 41 -1.39 33.09 -1.97
N ASP A 42 -0.56 33.41 -2.97
CA ASP A 42 -0.85 33.15 -4.38
C ASP A 42 -1.02 31.65 -4.67
N ALA A 43 -0.25 30.78 -4.00
CA ALA A 43 -0.38 29.34 -4.11
C ALA A 43 -1.70 28.82 -3.52
N ILE A 44 -2.12 29.35 -2.37
CA ILE A 44 -3.41 29.04 -1.76
C ILE A 44 -4.55 29.52 -2.67
N ASP A 45 -4.49 30.78 -3.11
CA ASP A 45 -5.49 31.40 -3.97
C ASP A 45 -5.60 30.69 -5.32
N TYR A 46 -4.47 30.22 -5.87
CA TYR A 46 -4.47 29.45 -7.11
C TYR A 46 -5.40 28.24 -7.02
N ILE A 47 -5.31 27.48 -5.92
CA ILE A 47 -6.15 26.31 -5.69
C ILE A 47 -7.57 26.77 -5.32
N ALA A 48 -7.73 27.67 -4.36
CA ALA A 48 -9.04 28.08 -3.85
C ALA A 48 -9.96 28.66 -4.94
N VAL A 49 -9.41 29.38 -5.91
CA VAL A 49 -10.18 29.98 -7.03
C VAL A 49 -10.57 28.95 -8.09
N ARG A 50 -9.79 27.88 -8.26
CA ARG A 50 -9.94 26.93 -9.38
C ARG A 50 -10.49 25.57 -8.96
N ALA A 51 -10.41 25.23 -7.67
CA ALA A 51 -11.00 24.02 -7.15
C ALA A 51 -12.53 24.13 -7.20
N PRO A 52 -13.23 23.06 -7.61
CA PRO A 52 -14.68 22.98 -7.44
C PRO A 52 -15.07 23.21 -5.98
N VAL A 53 -16.25 23.80 -5.76
CA VAL A 53 -16.80 23.94 -4.41
C VAL A 53 -17.01 22.55 -3.82
N VAL A 54 -16.48 22.31 -2.63
CA VAL A 54 -16.63 21.03 -1.91
C VAL A 54 -18.09 20.90 -1.45
N LYS A 55 -18.92 20.24 -2.27
CA LYS A 55 -20.34 19.96 -1.96
C LYS A 55 -20.51 18.73 -1.06
N THR A 56 -19.58 17.80 -1.14
CA THR A 56 -19.58 16.54 -0.39
C THR A 56 -18.15 16.12 -0.04
N LEU A 57 -17.98 15.47 1.11
CA LEU A 57 -16.70 14.91 1.56
C LEU A 57 -16.39 13.54 0.92
N LEU A 58 -17.35 12.96 0.19
CA LEU A 58 -17.23 11.66 -0.47
C LEU A 58 -16.75 11.80 -1.91
N ALA A 59 -16.05 10.81 -2.47
CA ALA A 59 -15.59 10.83 -3.86
C ALA A 59 -16.70 10.63 -4.92
N THR A 60 -17.96 10.92 -4.59
CA THR A 60 -19.13 10.68 -5.47
C THR A 60 -19.28 11.69 -6.61
N ASP A 61 -18.55 12.80 -6.56
CA ASP A 61 -18.50 13.90 -7.53
C ASP A 61 -17.12 13.98 -8.20
N ALA A 62 -16.36 12.88 -8.27
CA ALA A 62 -15.00 12.87 -8.82
C ALA A 62 -14.92 13.45 -10.25
N ASP A 63 -15.98 13.33 -11.04
CA ASP A 63 -16.09 13.91 -12.38
C ASP A 63 -16.02 15.45 -12.37
N ASP A 64 -16.61 16.11 -11.37
CA ASP A 64 -16.57 17.57 -11.21
C ASP A 64 -15.13 18.08 -10.98
N TRP A 65 -14.24 17.19 -10.50
CA TRP A 65 -12.86 17.51 -10.14
C TRP A 65 -11.84 17.18 -11.24
N LYS A 66 -12.22 16.40 -12.27
CA LYS A 66 -11.31 15.92 -13.34
C LYS A 66 -10.54 17.05 -14.04
N GLU A 67 -11.23 18.14 -14.39
CA GLU A 67 -10.59 19.29 -15.05
C GLU A 67 -9.54 19.94 -14.14
N PHE A 68 -9.86 20.10 -12.85
CA PHE A 68 -8.96 20.73 -11.89
C PHE A 68 -7.72 19.87 -11.63
N VAL A 69 -7.88 18.56 -11.41
CA VAL A 69 -6.75 17.66 -11.13
C VAL A 69 -5.85 17.42 -12.33
N SER A 70 -6.36 17.59 -13.55
CA SER A 70 -5.58 17.44 -14.79
C SER A 70 -4.70 18.65 -15.09
N ARG A 71 -4.73 19.71 -14.26
CA ARG A 71 -3.93 20.93 -14.48
C ARG A 71 -2.44 20.66 -14.25
N PRO A 72 -1.56 20.87 -15.26
CA PRO A 72 -0.13 20.56 -15.15
C PRO A 72 0.61 21.26 -14.00
N VAL A 73 0.12 22.43 -13.56
CA VAL A 73 0.74 23.24 -12.51
C VAL A 73 0.37 22.75 -11.09
N LEU A 74 -0.74 22.01 -10.93
CA LEU A 74 -1.25 21.61 -9.62
C LEU A 74 -0.24 20.79 -8.77
N PRO A 75 0.49 19.80 -9.32
CA PRO A 75 1.51 19.07 -8.56
C PRO A 75 2.58 19.98 -7.94
N TYR A 76 3.01 21.01 -8.68
CA TYR A 76 4.03 21.96 -8.22
C TYR A 76 3.51 22.82 -7.07
N VAL A 77 2.25 23.28 -7.16
CA VAL A 77 1.63 24.08 -6.10
C VAL A 77 1.49 23.26 -4.82
N LEU A 78 1.04 22.00 -4.90
CA LEU A 78 0.94 21.13 -3.73
C LEU A 78 2.31 20.87 -3.09
N ARG A 79 3.35 20.63 -3.89
CA ARG A 79 4.73 20.46 -3.41
C ARG A 79 5.29 21.72 -2.77
N LEU A 80 5.04 22.88 -3.35
CA LEU A 80 5.39 24.18 -2.78
C LEU A 80 4.74 24.37 -1.40
N LEU A 81 3.43 24.14 -1.30
CA LEU A 81 2.70 24.24 -0.04
C LEU A 81 3.25 23.28 1.01
N ASN A 82 3.55 22.03 0.61
CA ASN A 82 4.12 21.02 1.50
C ASN A 82 5.49 21.44 2.06
N GLY A 83 6.40 21.86 1.17
CA GLY A 83 7.71 22.36 1.58
C GLY A 83 7.61 23.59 2.48
N MET A 84 6.67 24.50 2.21
CA MET A 84 6.40 25.66 3.07
C MET A 84 5.90 25.26 4.45
N CYS A 85 5.03 24.26 4.55
CA CYS A 85 4.46 23.81 5.83
C CYS A 85 5.43 23.03 6.70
N SER A 86 6.39 22.30 6.13
CA SER A 86 7.34 21.47 6.90
C SER A 86 8.09 22.27 7.97
N GLY A 87 7.88 21.98 9.26
CA GLY A 87 8.56 22.65 10.37
C GLY A 87 8.27 24.16 10.50
N HIS A 88 7.16 24.67 9.94
CA HIS A 88 6.83 26.10 9.97
C HIS A 88 5.37 26.39 10.33
N ALA A 89 5.14 26.68 11.62
CA ALA A 89 3.80 26.88 12.20
C ALA A 89 2.95 27.95 11.49
N VAL A 90 3.56 29.08 11.08
CA VAL A 90 2.82 30.17 10.42
C VAL A 90 2.26 29.71 9.06
N SER A 91 3.04 28.97 8.28
CA SER A 91 2.56 28.39 7.01
C SER A 91 1.47 27.35 7.26
N GLN A 92 1.67 26.49 8.27
CA GLN A 92 0.72 25.42 8.61
C GLN A 92 -0.66 25.98 8.97
N VAL A 93 -0.72 27.01 9.82
CA VAL A 93 -1.98 27.66 10.19
C VAL A 93 -2.64 28.30 8.97
N LYS A 94 -1.89 29.08 8.19
CA LYS A 94 -2.44 29.79 7.02
C LYS A 94 -2.98 28.85 5.94
N VAL A 95 -2.28 27.75 5.67
CA VAL A 95 -2.76 26.71 4.74
C VAL A 95 -3.93 25.94 5.35
N GLY A 96 -3.86 25.59 6.64
CA GLY A 96 -4.94 24.89 7.34
C GLY A 96 -6.28 25.64 7.32
N GLU A 97 -6.26 26.95 7.53
CA GLU A 97 -7.46 27.78 7.52
C GLU A 97 -8.17 27.81 6.15
N ALA A 98 -7.43 27.73 5.06
CA ALA A 98 -7.98 27.91 3.71
C ALA A 98 -8.23 26.58 2.97
N MET A 99 -7.44 25.54 3.25
CA MET A 99 -7.26 24.43 2.30
C MET A 99 -7.76 23.07 2.78
N ILE A 100 -8.07 22.87 4.07
CA ILE A 100 -8.36 21.53 4.63
C ILE A 100 -9.43 20.77 3.85
N ALA A 101 -10.57 21.40 3.53
CA ALA A 101 -11.66 20.72 2.83
C ALA A 101 -11.28 20.30 1.40
N ILE A 102 -10.52 21.14 0.70
CA ILE A 102 -10.06 20.87 -0.68
C ILE A 102 -8.98 19.77 -0.65
N LEU A 103 -8.01 19.86 0.24
CA LEU A 103 -6.94 18.87 0.37
C LEU A 103 -7.49 17.50 0.79
N HIS A 104 -8.43 17.49 1.74
CA HIS A 104 -9.15 16.28 2.12
C HIS A 104 -9.87 15.68 0.91
N LYS A 105 -10.46 16.50 0.01
CA LYS A 105 -11.07 15.95 -1.20
C LYS A 105 -10.04 15.34 -2.15
N LEU A 106 -8.94 16.04 -2.38
CA LEU A 106 -7.86 15.60 -3.26
C LEU A 106 -7.20 14.31 -2.76
N GLU A 107 -7.05 14.12 -1.43
CA GLU A 107 -6.43 12.91 -0.86
C GLU A 107 -7.18 11.61 -1.24
N HIS A 108 -8.50 11.69 -1.46
CA HIS A 108 -9.35 10.56 -1.86
C HIS A 108 -9.48 10.37 -3.39
N MET A 109 -8.81 11.20 -4.20
CA MET A 109 -8.88 11.08 -5.66
C MET A 109 -7.82 10.09 -6.17
N SER A 110 -8.25 8.94 -6.66
CA SER A 110 -7.34 7.96 -7.29
C SER A 110 -7.07 8.33 -8.75
N SER A 111 -5.88 7.94 -9.24
CA SER A 111 -5.50 7.78 -10.66
C SER A 111 -5.07 8.97 -11.56
N HIS A 112 -5.19 10.25 -11.18
CA HIS A 112 -4.63 11.35 -12.02
C HIS A 112 -3.41 12.04 -11.39
N GLY A 113 -2.23 11.83 -11.98
CA GLY A 113 -1.07 12.71 -11.81
C GLY A 113 -0.48 12.81 -10.40
N GLN A 114 -0.61 11.77 -9.56
CA GLN A 114 -0.07 11.73 -8.18
C GLN A 114 -0.69 12.75 -7.21
N ILE A 115 -1.79 13.42 -7.60
CA ILE A 115 -2.42 14.50 -6.82
C ILE A 115 -2.88 14.01 -5.44
N GLY A 116 -3.46 12.81 -5.35
CA GLY A 116 -3.89 12.23 -4.07
C GLY A 116 -2.74 12.06 -3.07
N SER A 117 -1.64 11.46 -3.51
CA SER A 117 -0.44 11.29 -2.68
C SER A 117 0.18 12.62 -2.24
N LEU A 118 0.20 13.63 -3.12
CA LEU A 118 0.71 14.96 -2.79
C LEU A 118 -0.18 15.68 -1.77
N ALA A 119 -1.50 15.55 -1.90
CA ALA A 119 -2.45 16.10 -0.95
C ALA A 119 -2.36 15.39 0.42
N GLU A 120 -2.25 14.06 0.43
CA GLU A 120 -2.05 13.27 1.65
C GLU A 120 -0.76 13.70 2.38
N ASN A 121 0.37 13.81 1.67
CA ASN A 121 1.64 14.25 2.25
C ASN A 121 1.55 15.66 2.86
N LEU A 122 0.85 16.59 2.19
CA LEU A 122 0.61 17.92 2.73
C LEU A 122 -0.27 17.88 3.97
N MET A 123 -1.34 17.09 3.98
CA MET A 123 -2.22 16.90 5.14
C MET A 123 -1.46 16.31 6.34
N GLU A 124 -0.56 15.36 6.13
CA GLU A 124 0.31 14.82 7.18
C GLU A 124 1.31 15.87 7.70
N THR A 125 1.90 16.66 6.80
CA THR A 125 2.80 17.76 7.20
C THR A 125 2.06 18.83 8.03
N LEU A 126 0.82 19.14 7.68
CA LEU A 126 -0.04 20.05 8.45
C LEU A 126 -0.34 19.53 9.86
N CYS A 127 -0.35 18.21 10.07
CA CYS A 127 -0.55 17.60 11.38
C CYS A 127 0.60 17.85 12.38
N GLN A 128 1.71 18.46 11.96
CA GLN A 128 2.75 18.94 12.88
C GLN A 128 2.26 20.10 13.77
N ASN A 129 1.18 20.80 13.37
CA ASN A 129 0.51 21.79 14.20
C ASN A 129 -0.71 21.20 14.92
N ASP A 130 -0.77 21.30 16.24
CA ASP A 130 -1.86 20.69 17.03
C ASP A 130 -3.26 21.22 16.70
N SER A 131 -3.39 22.51 16.37
CA SER A 131 -4.70 23.11 16.04
C SER A 131 -5.20 22.59 14.69
N VAL A 132 -4.33 22.61 13.68
CA VAL A 132 -4.65 22.11 12.33
C VAL A 132 -4.88 20.60 12.34
N LYS A 133 -4.07 19.85 13.10
CA LYS A 133 -4.24 18.41 13.32
C LYS A 133 -5.63 18.06 13.83
N LYS A 134 -6.16 18.79 14.81
CA LYS A 134 -7.53 18.56 15.34
C LYS A 134 -8.60 18.76 14.25
N GLN A 135 -8.45 19.78 13.42
CA GLN A 135 -9.38 20.04 12.30
C GLN A 135 -9.31 18.92 11.24
N ILE A 136 -8.10 18.46 10.90
CA ILE A 136 -7.89 17.34 9.97
C ILE A 136 -8.48 16.04 10.52
N GLN A 137 -8.26 15.76 11.81
CA GLN A 137 -8.85 14.59 12.46
C GLN A 137 -10.39 14.66 12.47
N GLN A 138 -10.95 15.84 12.69
CA GLN A 138 -12.40 16.03 12.67
C GLN A 138 -13.00 15.77 11.28
N ILE A 139 -12.42 16.31 10.20
CA ILE A 139 -12.95 16.11 8.84
C ILE A 139 -12.77 14.65 8.36
N ARG A 140 -11.65 14.01 8.71
CA ARG A 140 -11.43 12.58 8.45
C ARG A 140 -12.42 11.71 9.24
N ALA A 141 -12.69 12.05 10.50
CA ALA A 141 -13.70 11.35 11.31
C ALA A 141 -15.13 11.52 10.76
N GLN A 142 -15.50 12.73 10.33
CA GLN A 142 -16.79 13.00 9.67
C GLN A 142 -16.94 12.21 8.37
N THR A 143 -15.89 12.17 7.56
CA THR A 143 -15.88 11.40 6.30
C THR A 143 -16.00 9.90 6.58
N LYS A 144 -15.29 9.39 7.59
CA LYS A 144 -15.40 8.00 8.04
C LYS A 144 -16.82 7.68 8.50
N ALA A 145 -17.44 8.55 9.30
CA ALA A 145 -18.81 8.38 9.78
C ALA A 145 -19.84 8.38 8.63
N GLU A 146 -19.68 9.28 7.66
CA GLU A 146 -20.59 9.36 6.51
C GLU A 146 -20.41 8.17 5.55
N LYS A 147 -19.16 7.73 5.29
CA LYS A 147 -18.88 6.50 4.55
C LYS A 147 -19.50 5.28 5.26
N LYS A 148 -19.38 5.17 6.59
CA LYS A 148 -20.01 4.12 7.41
C LYS A 148 -21.54 4.12 7.26
N ARG A 149 -22.18 5.30 7.35
CA ARG A 149 -23.63 5.47 7.18
C ARG A 149 -24.11 4.98 5.80
N LEU A 150 -23.41 5.34 4.74
CA LEU A 150 -23.76 4.93 3.38
C LEU A 150 -23.53 3.43 3.14
N ALA A 151 -22.43 2.87 3.63
CA ALA A 151 -22.17 1.44 3.55
C ALA A 151 -23.27 0.65 4.27
N MET A 152 -23.69 1.10 5.46
CA MET A 152 -24.82 0.51 6.20
C MET A 152 -26.14 0.60 5.43
N ALA A 153 -26.47 1.74 4.82
CA ALA A 153 -27.69 1.90 4.02
C ALA A 153 -27.68 1.01 2.76
N VAL A 154 -26.53 0.86 2.10
CA VAL A 154 -26.37 -0.07 0.96
C VAL A 154 -26.50 -1.51 1.41
N ARG A 155 -25.93 -1.86 2.57
CA ARG A 155 -26.00 -3.20 3.17
C ARG A 155 -27.43 -3.57 3.58
N GLU A 156 -28.17 -2.67 4.25
CA GLU A 156 -29.59 -2.85 4.56
C GLU A 156 -30.43 -3.01 3.29
N LYS A 157 -30.16 -2.21 2.26
CA LYS A 157 -30.82 -2.33 0.96
C LYS A 157 -30.50 -3.67 0.29
N HIS A 158 -29.25 -4.13 0.36
CA HIS A 158 -28.84 -5.44 -0.18
C HIS A 158 -29.51 -6.59 0.57
N LEU A 159 -29.53 -6.54 1.91
CA LEU A 159 -30.22 -7.50 2.78
C LEU A 159 -31.75 -7.52 2.53
N SER A 160 -32.36 -6.36 2.27
CA SER A 160 -33.78 -6.28 1.89
C SER A 160 -34.06 -6.82 0.47
N SER A 161 -33.05 -6.81 -0.42
CA SER A 161 -33.15 -7.28 -1.81
C SER A 161 -32.92 -8.79 -2.00
N ILE A 162 -32.53 -9.49 -0.94
CA ILE A 162 -32.42 -10.97 -0.91
C ILE A 162 -33.81 -11.64 -0.79
N GLY A 163 -34.90 -10.86 -0.79
CA GLY A 163 -36.26 -11.33 -1.07
C GLY A 163 -36.56 -11.42 -2.58
N MET A 164 -36.28 -12.58 -3.18
CA MET A 164 -36.52 -12.99 -4.58
C MET A 164 -37.59 -12.23 -5.41
N LYS A 165 -37.26 -11.90 -6.67
CA LYS A 165 -38.01 -12.31 -7.88
C LYS A 165 -37.27 -12.02 -9.19
N THR A 166 -37.07 -13.06 -9.98
CA THR A 166 -36.69 -13.03 -11.40
C THR A 166 -37.89 -12.68 -12.29
N ASN A 167 -37.64 -12.03 -13.43
CA ASN A 167 -38.64 -11.92 -14.52
C ASN A 167 -38.30 -12.88 -15.67
N LYS A 168 -39.33 -13.21 -16.48
CA LYS A 168 -39.37 -14.36 -17.40
C LYS A 168 -38.72 -14.17 -18.78
N LYS A 169 -37.83 -13.21 -19.01
CA LYS A 169 -37.19 -13.04 -20.35
C LYS A 169 -35.72 -12.60 -20.27
N GLY A 170 -34.89 -13.39 -19.58
CA GLY A 170 -33.45 -13.12 -19.40
C GLY A 170 -32.65 -12.99 -20.69
N GLN A 171 -32.64 -11.80 -21.28
CA GLN A 171 -31.82 -11.43 -22.43
C GLN A 171 -31.31 -9.99 -22.30
N VAL A 172 -30.00 -9.83 -22.44
CA VAL A 172 -29.39 -8.71 -23.17
C VAL A 172 -28.21 -9.29 -23.95
N VAL A 173 -28.27 -9.17 -25.28
CA VAL A 173 -27.18 -9.44 -26.23
C VAL A 173 -26.59 -8.11 -26.64
N VAL A 174 -25.26 -8.04 -26.78
CA VAL A 174 -24.60 -6.98 -27.56
C VAL A 174 -23.61 -7.64 -28.53
N THR A 175 -23.85 -7.42 -29.82
CA THR A 175 -22.91 -7.68 -30.91
C THR A 175 -22.60 -6.35 -31.59
N SER A 176 -21.33 -6.00 -31.74
CA SER A 176 -20.85 -5.33 -32.95
C SER A 176 -19.32 -5.44 -33.05
N ASP A 177 -18.89 -6.25 -34.01
CA ASP A 177 -17.63 -6.05 -34.72
C ASP A 177 -17.72 -4.75 -35.53
N LEU A 178 -16.70 -3.89 -35.42
CA LEU A 178 -16.19 -2.93 -36.42
C LEU A 178 -15.40 -1.85 -35.68
N LEU A 179 -14.08 -2.00 -35.59
CA LEU A 179 -13.04 -0.97 -35.43
C LEU A 179 -11.68 -1.70 -35.36
N LYS A 180 -11.13 -2.08 -36.53
CA LYS A 180 -9.82 -2.74 -36.66
C LYS A 180 -8.76 -1.90 -37.37
N GLU A 181 -9.01 -0.62 -37.60
CA GLU A 181 -8.09 0.27 -38.33
C GLU A 181 -8.02 1.67 -37.68
N ALA A 182 -7.79 1.70 -36.37
CA ALA A 182 -7.45 2.92 -35.60
C ALA A 182 -6.50 2.60 -34.44
N ASP A 183 -5.64 1.58 -34.60
CA ASP A 183 -4.92 0.93 -33.50
C ASP A 183 -3.51 1.49 -33.21
N ASP A 184 -3.08 2.55 -33.91
CA ASP A 184 -1.73 3.14 -33.83
C ASP A 184 -1.63 4.42 -32.95
N LEU A 185 -2.64 4.71 -32.12
CA LEU A 185 -2.63 5.79 -31.13
C LEU A 185 -3.18 5.30 -29.78
N LYS A 186 -2.82 4.09 -29.35
CA LYS A 186 -3.13 3.66 -27.98
C LYS A 186 -2.27 4.46 -27.00
N GLU A 187 -2.92 5.28 -26.17
CA GLU A 187 -2.29 5.81 -24.96
C GLU A 187 -1.72 4.64 -24.15
N GLU A 188 -0.47 4.76 -23.70
CA GLU A 188 0.16 3.78 -22.82
C GLU A 188 -0.66 3.67 -21.52
N SER A 189 -1.35 2.54 -21.36
CA SER A 189 -2.13 2.21 -20.17
C SER A 189 -1.37 1.21 -19.29
N GLY A 190 -1.38 1.42 -17.97
CA GLY A 190 -0.72 0.55 -17.01
C GLY A 190 0.62 1.09 -16.52
N LEU A 191 1.62 0.23 -16.40
CA LEU A 191 2.94 0.59 -15.87
C LEU A 191 3.80 1.33 -16.89
N ILE A 192 4.08 2.62 -16.62
CA ILE A 192 4.84 3.50 -17.51
C ILE A 192 6.13 4.02 -16.86
N CYS A 193 7.22 4.10 -17.64
CA CYS A 193 8.47 4.70 -17.20
C CYS A 193 8.32 6.22 -16.99
N SER A 194 8.75 6.73 -15.83
CA SER A 194 8.68 8.15 -15.48
C SER A 194 9.57 9.05 -16.35
N ILE A 195 10.58 8.47 -17.01
CA ILE A 195 11.55 9.20 -17.85
C ILE A 195 11.07 9.28 -19.31
N CYS A 196 10.87 8.14 -19.96
CA CYS A 196 10.53 8.10 -21.39
C CYS A 196 9.02 8.07 -21.67
N ARG A 197 8.18 7.89 -20.63
CA ARG A 197 6.72 7.78 -20.73
C ARG A 197 6.21 6.60 -21.56
N GLU A 198 7.07 5.60 -21.78
CA GLU A 198 6.75 4.33 -22.41
C GLU A 198 6.71 3.22 -21.36
N GLY A 199 5.86 2.22 -21.57
CA GLY A 199 5.65 1.02 -20.78
C GLY A 199 5.75 -0.23 -21.67
N TYR A 200 5.09 -1.32 -21.29
CA TYR A 200 5.22 -2.60 -22.00
C TYR A 200 4.56 -2.63 -23.38
N HIS A 201 3.69 -1.66 -23.71
CA HIS A 201 3.12 -1.58 -25.05
C HIS A 201 4.20 -1.20 -26.08
N ASN A 202 4.94 -0.13 -25.83
CA ASN A 202 6.00 0.33 -26.74
C ASN A 202 7.36 -0.33 -26.47
N GLN A 203 7.61 -0.80 -25.24
CA GLN A 203 8.88 -1.42 -24.82
C GLN A 203 8.67 -2.82 -24.20
N PRO A 204 8.06 -3.78 -24.93
CA PRO A 204 7.61 -5.06 -24.37
C PRO A 204 8.71 -5.94 -23.76
N SER A 205 9.95 -5.82 -24.24
CA SER A 205 11.09 -6.64 -23.82
C SER A 205 11.98 -5.98 -22.76
N LYS A 206 11.74 -4.70 -22.43
CA LYS A 206 12.56 -3.95 -21.46
C LYS A 206 12.10 -4.20 -20.03
N VAL A 207 13.05 -4.28 -19.11
CA VAL A 207 12.75 -4.41 -17.68
C VAL A 207 12.34 -3.03 -17.12
N LEU A 208 11.09 -2.90 -16.69
CA LEU A 208 10.67 -1.85 -15.77
C LEU A 208 11.10 -2.20 -14.35
N ALA A 209 11.37 -1.19 -13.54
CA ALA A 209 11.67 -1.34 -12.13
C ALA A 209 11.00 -0.23 -11.30
N LEU A 210 10.61 -0.57 -10.09
CA LEU A 210 10.06 0.34 -9.09
C LEU A 210 11.19 0.96 -8.29
N TYR A 211 11.15 2.27 -8.10
CA TYR A 211 11.98 2.89 -7.06
C TYR A 211 11.50 2.43 -5.69
N THR A 212 12.42 1.89 -4.89
CA THR A 212 12.15 1.45 -3.53
C THR A 212 13.07 2.14 -2.54
N PHE A 213 12.58 2.32 -1.32
CA PHE A 213 13.39 2.64 -0.16
C PHE A 213 13.31 1.49 0.82
N THR A 214 14.45 0.84 1.07
CA THR A 214 14.56 -0.29 1.99
C THR A 214 15.46 0.07 3.16
N LYS A 215 15.02 -0.28 4.38
CA LYS A 215 15.84 -0.16 5.58
C LYS A 215 15.90 -1.48 6.35
N ARG A 216 16.91 -1.59 7.21
CA ARG A 216 17.06 -2.71 8.13
C ARG A 216 16.12 -2.54 9.33
N VAL A 217 15.39 -3.60 9.67
CA VAL A 217 14.50 -3.68 10.84
C VAL A 217 14.69 -5.01 11.57
N ASN A 218 13.97 -5.26 12.66
CA ASN A 218 13.89 -6.60 13.25
C ASN A 218 12.75 -7.39 12.58
N ILE A 219 12.95 -8.69 12.34
CA ILE A 219 11.92 -9.54 11.74
C ILE A 219 10.74 -9.75 12.69
N GLU A 220 11.01 -10.04 13.96
CA GLU A 220 9.99 -10.34 14.96
C GLU A 220 10.43 -9.79 16.32
N GLU A 221 9.76 -8.73 16.79
CA GLU A 221 10.07 -8.09 18.07
C GLU A 221 9.85 -9.02 19.27
N HIS A 222 8.92 -9.96 19.17
CA HIS A 222 8.57 -10.88 20.26
C HIS A 222 9.38 -12.19 20.23
N GLU A 223 10.34 -12.38 19.32
CA GLU A 223 11.07 -13.65 19.27
C GLU A 223 11.87 -13.89 20.56
N THR A 224 12.06 -15.15 20.97
CA THR A 224 12.74 -15.48 22.24
C THR A 224 14.25 -15.27 22.22
N ARG A 225 14.85 -15.04 21.04
CA ARG A 225 16.29 -14.82 20.90
C ARG A 225 16.71 -13.48 21.51
N SER A 226 17.84 -13.48 22.21
CA SER A 226 18.41 -12.27 22.83
C SER A 226 18.85 -11.24 21.78
N ARG A 227 19.43 -11.69 20.67
CA ARG A 227 19.73 -10.87 19.50
C ARG A 227 18.68 -11.14 18.42
N LYS A 228 17.87 -10.13 18.14
CA LYS A 228 16.81 -10.19 17.12
C LYS A 228 17.41 -10.41 15.73
N LEU A 229 16.74 -11.25 14.94
CA LEU A 229 17.12 -11.45 13.56
C LEU A 229 16.78 -10.20 12.75
N PRO A 230 17.75 -9.68 11.97
CA PRO A 230 17.51 -8.52 11.14
C PRO A 230 16.67 -8.91 9.91
N GLY A 231 15.79 -8.00 9.53
CA GLY A 231 14.89 -8.09 8.38
C GLY A 231 14.98 -6.86 7.50
N LEU A 232 14.21 -6.89 6.41
CA LEU A 232 14.00 -5.76 5.52
C LEU A 232 12.65 -5.11 5.82
N PHE A 233 12.58 -3.80 5.57
CA PHE A 233 11.34 -3.08 5.44
C PHE A 233 11.45 -2.16 4.22
N THR A 234 10.67 -2.48 3.20
CA THR A 234 10.64 -1.80 1.90
C THR A 234 9.35 -1.01 1.71
N VAL A 235 9.47 0.21 1.17
CA VAL A 235 8.33 1.05 0.77
C VAL A 235 8.56 1.64 -0.62
N SER A 236 7.49 2.02 -1.31
CA SER A 236 7.58 2.61 -2.65
C SER A 236 6.51 3.67 -2.90
N HIS A 237 6.91 4.74 -3.60
CA HIS A 237 5.98 5.72 -4.15
C HIS A 237 5.28 5.22 -5.44
N MET A 238 5.57 4.00 -5.88
CA MET A 238 5.10 3.41 -7.15
C MET A 238 5.52 4.21 -8.39
N ASN A 239 6.69 4.86 -8.35
CA ASN A 239 7.30 5.43 -9.54
C ASN A 239 8.14 4.36 -10.25
N LEU A 240 7.85 4.18 -11.54
CA LEU A 240 8.51 3.19 -12.39
C LEU A 240 9.54 3.83 -13.30
N VAL A 241 10.56 3.06 -13.64
CA VAL A 241 11.58 3.45 -14.61
C VAL A 241 12.06 2.22 -15.35
N HIS A 242 12.36 2.34 -16.65
CA HIS A 242 13.13 1.29 -17.31
C HIS A 242 14.53 1.23 -16.69
N ALA A 243 15.05 0.03 -16.42
CA ALA A 243 16.39 -0.14 -15.87
C ALA A 243 17.46 0.60 -16.70
N ASP A 244 17.31 0.60 -18.03
CA ASP A 244 18.23 1.29 -18.96
C ASP A 244 18.06 2.82 -18.94
N CYS A 245 16.83 3.32 -18.78
CA CYS A 245 16.57 4.75 -18.66
C CYS A 245 17.17 5.30 -17.35
N HIS A 246 17.03 4.56 -16.25
CA HIS A 246 17.67 4.89 -14.98
C HIS A 246 19.19 4.92 -15.12
N ALA A 247 19.80 3.84 -15.63
CA ALA A 247 21.25 3.77 -15.80
C ALA A 247 21.80 4.89 -16.69
N SER A 248 21.05 5.26 -17.74
CA SER A 248 21.42 6.38 -18.61
C SER A 248 21.31 7.74 -17.90
N ALA A 249 20.25 7.96 -17.12
CA ALA A 249 20.05 9.18 -16.36
C ALA A 249 21.14 9.37 -15.28
N VAL A 250 21.48 8.30 -14.55
CA VAL A 250 22.54 8.32 -13.53
C VAL A 250 23.91 8.60 -14.17
N ARG A 251 24.22 7.97 -15.31
CA ARG A 251 25.48 8.22 -16.04
C ARG A 251 25.61 9.68 -16.50
N LEU A 252 24.52 10.30 -16.94
CA LEU A 252 24.51 11.71 -17.33
C LEU A 252 24.69 12.66 -16.14
N ALA A 253 24.17 12.28 -14.96
CA ALA A 253 24.29 13.10 -13.76
C ALA A 253 25.74 13.23 -13.26
N SER A 254 26.60 12.23 -13.53
CA SER A 254 28.10 12.11 -13.42
C SER A 254 28.85 12.66 -12.19
N VAL A 255 28.24 13.52 -11.37
CA VAL A 255 28.85 14.27 -10.25
C VAL A 255 28.07 14.04 -8.94
N ARG A 256 26.88 13.46 -9.00
CA ARG A 256 26.01 13.18 -7.84
C ARG A 256 25.95 11.70 -7.53
N ASP A 257 25.67 11.38 -6.27
CA ASP A 257 25.31 10.03 -5.87
C ASP A 257 24.11 9.51 -6.69
N GLU A 258 24.11 8.20 -7.01
CA GLU A 258 23.07 7.54 -7.81
C GLU A 258 21.67 7.83 -7.24
N TRP A 259 21.54 7.70 -5.92
CA TRP A 259 20.28 7.81 -5.21
C TRP A 259 19.85 9.26 -4.94
N GLU A 260 20.81 10.18 -4.81
CA GLU A 260 20.52 11.61 -4.84
C GLU A 260 19.90 12.04 -6.18
N SER A 261 20.42 11.51 -7.30
CA SER A 261 19.89 11.78 -8.64
C SER A 261 18.54 11.11 -8.86
N ALA A 262 18.40 9.86 -8.41
CA ALA A 262 17.17 9.09 -8.52
C ALA A 262 16.01 9.68 -7.70
N THR A 263 16.31 10.34 -6.57
CA THR A 263 15.29 11.01 -5.75
C THR A 263 14.47 12.03 -6.56
N LEU A 264 15.10 12.76 -7.48
CA LEU A 264 14.41 13.73 -8.35
C LEU A 264 13.42 13.04 -9.31
N LEU A 265 13.81 11.86 -9.81
CA LEU A 265 13.00 11.05 -10.74
C LEU A 265 11.91 10.26 -10.01
N ASN A 266 12.03 10.12 -8.68
CA ASN A 266 11.10 9.45 -7.79
C ASN A 266 10.21 10.47 -7.03
N ALA A 267 9.78 11.54 -7.68
CA ALA A 267 8.92 12.57 -7.08
C ALA A 267 9.46 13.18 -5.76
N ASN A 268 10.79 13.32 -5.65
CA ASN A 268 11.51 13.78 -4.44
C ASN A 268 11.36 12.86 -3.22
N SER A 269 10.96 11.61 -3.44
CA SER A 269 10.95 10.57 -2.41
C SER A 269 12.28 9.85 -2.38
N LYS A 270 12.80 9.55 -1.19
CA LYS A 270 14.05 8.81 -1.06
C LYS A 270 13.90 7.44 -1.71
N CYS A 271 14.98 6.97 -2.31
CA CYS A 271 15.09 5.62 -2.84
C CYS A 271 16.55 5.16 -2.67
N ASN A 272 16.75 3.86 -2.52
CA ASN A 272 18.08 3.24 -2.42
C ASN A 272 18.11 1.88 -3.12
N GLY A 273 17.12 1.61 -3.96
CA GLY A 273 17.01 0.39 -4.73
C GLY A 273 16.02 0.51 -5.88
N LEU A 274 16.15 -0.45 -6.79
CA LEU A 274 15.21 -0.70 -7.87
C LEU A 274 14.68 -2.12 -7.72
N LEU A 275 13.36 -2.29 -7.54
CA LEU A 275 12.69 -3.58 -7.56
C LEU A 275 12.27 -3.90 -9.00
N PRO A 276 12.84 -4.93 -9.65
CA PRO A 276 12.57 -5.23 -11.05
C PRO A 276 11.20 -5.87 -11.22
N LEU A 277 10.52 -5.51 -12.30
CA LEU A 277 9.26 -6.11 -12.71
C LEU A 277 9.49 -7.06 -13.88
N TRP A 278 8.80 -8.20 -13.85
CA TRP A 278 8.88 -9.18 -14.93
C TRP A 278 7.67 -9.06 -15.85
N GLY A 279 7.78 -8.24 -16.89
CA GLY A 279 6.71 -8.08 -17.87
C GLY A 279 6.42 -9.35 -18.70
N PRO A 280 5.34 -9.35 -19.49
CA PRO A 280 4.92 -10.49 -20.30
C PRO A 280 5.99 -10.96 -21.29
N GLN A 281 6.61 -10.02 -22.01
CA GLN A 281 7.56 -10.28 -23.09
C GLN A 281 9.02 -10.00 -22.68
N VAL A 282 9.27 -9.72 -21.40
CA VAL A 282 10.61 -9.51 -20.88
C VAL A 282 11.34 -10.87 -20.79
N PRO A 283 12.50 -11.04 -21.45
CA PRO A 283 13.29 -12.26 -21.35
C PRO A 283 13.70 -12.54 -19.90
N GLU A 284 13.62 -13.81 -19.49
CA GLU A 284 13.99 -14.21 -18.12
C GLU A 284 15.43 -13.81 -17.77
N SER A 285 16.37 -13.92 -18.71
CA SER A 285 17.77 -13.50 -18.51
C SER A 285 17.90 -12.03 -18.15
N ASN A 286 17.09 -11.15 -18.75
CA ASN A 286 17.09 -9.73 -18.46
C ASN A 286 16.52 -9.46 -17.06
N PHE A 287 15.41 -10.14 -16.72
CA PHE A 287 14.81 -10.05 -15.39
C PHE A 287 15.76 -10.57 -14.30
N ALA A 288 16.37 -11.74 -14.49
CA ALA A 288 17.31 -12.34 -13.55
C ALA A 288 18.55 -11.44 -13.31
N SER A 289 19.07 -10.80 -14.37
CA SER A 289 20.15 -9.82 -14.26
C SER A 289 19.73 -8.59 -13.43
N ALA A 290 18.52 -8.08 -13.65
CA ALA A 290 17.98 -6.98 -12.87
C ALA A 290 17.72 -7.38 -11.40
N LEU A 291 17.27 -8.60 -11.14
CA LEU A 291 17.08 -9.15 -9.80
C LEU A 291 18.42 -9.30 -9.04
N ALA A 292 19.49 -9.72 -9.72
CA ALA A 292 20.82 -9.75 -9.11
C ALA A 292 21.31 -8.34 -8.71
N LYS A 293 21.00 -7.32 -9.51
CA LYS A 293 21.27 -5.91 -9.14
C LYS A 293 20.40 -5.46 -7.96
N HIS A 294 19.12 -5.82 -7.94
CA HIS A 294 18.24 -5.57 -6.80
C HIS A 294 18.80 -6.12 -5.49
N ASN A 295 19.26 -7.37 -5.47
CA ASN A 295 19.88 -7.97 -4.29
C ASN A 295 21.16 -7.23 -3.86
N THR A 296 21.90 -6.65 -4.81
CA THR A 296 23.06 -5.80 -4.51
C THR A 296 22.61 -4.51 -3.82
N TYR A 297 21.57 -3.85 -4.32
CA TYR A 297 20.99 -2.65 -3.69
C TYR A 297 20.51 -2.92 -2.27
N LEU A 298 19.80 -4.04 -2.04
CA LEU A 298 19.37 -4.46 -0.70
C LEU A 298 20.55 -4.64 0.25
N ARG A 299 21.62 -5.31 -0.20
CA ARG A 299 22.83 -5.51 0.59
C ARG A 299 23.49 -4.18 0.95
N ASP A 300 23.64 -3.30 -0.03
CA ASP A 300 24.33 -2.03 0.17
C ASP A 300 23.52 -1.08 1.07
N ALA A 301 22.18 -1.17 1.03
CA ALA A 301 21.28 -0.39 1.88
C ALA A 301 21.16 -0.89 3.32
N THR A 302 21.39 -2.19 3.58
CA THR A 302 21.02 -2.83 4.87
C THR A 302 22.12 -3.67 5.51
N ASP A 303 23.24 -3.89 4.82
CA ASP A 303 24.29 -4.85 5.17
C ASP A 303 23.81 -6.31 5.29
N LEU A 304 22.61 -6.64 4.81
CA LEU A 304 22.08 -8.00 4.82
C LEU A 304 22.50 -8.77 3.56
N ARG A 305 23.07 -9.95 3.77
CA ARG A 305 23.54 -10.86 2.70
C ARG A 305 22.69 -12.11 2.68
N ASP A 306 21.40 -11.94 2.46
CA ASP A 306 20.44 -13.03 2.37
C ASP A 306 19.51 -12.76 1.17
N ASP A 307 19.60 -13.62 0.17
CA ASP A 307 18.80 -13.61 -1.05
C ASP A 307 17.67 -14.65 -1.02
N SER A 308 17.34 -15.15 0.18
CA SER A 308 16.25 -16.09 0.37
C SER A 308 14.90 -15.42 0.20
N TYR A 309 13.95 -16.18 -0.37
CA TYR A 309 12.56 -15.76 -0.45
C TYR A 309 11.96 -15.50 0.95
N THR A 310 12.51 -16.13 2.01
CA THR A 310 12.04 -15.96 3.39
C THR A 310 12.14 -14.51 3.84
N LEU A 311 13.22 -13.82 3.48
CA LEU A 311 13.41 -12.41 3.82
C LEU A 311 12.40 -11.52 3.11
N THR A 312 12.11 -11.78 1.82
CA THR A 312 11.05 -11.10 1.06
C THR A 312 9.67 -11.31 1.66
N VAL A 313 9.33 -12.54 2.09
CA VAL A 313 8.05 -12.82 2.75
C VAL A 313 7.94 -12.07 4.10
N HIS A 314 9.04 -11.97 4.85
CA HIS A 314 9.07 -11.15 6.07
C HIS A 314 8.95 -9.66 5.79
N ASP A 315 9.48 -9.15 4.67
CA ASP A 315 9.31 -7.76 4.24
C ASP A 315 7.82 -7.45 4.01
N ILE A 316 7.13 -8.28 3.21
CA ILE A 316 5.68 -8.17 2.98
C ILE A 316 4.90 -8.28 4.31
N LYS A 317 5.30 -9.17 5.20
CA LYS A 317 4.70 -9.31 6.55
C LYS A 317 4.81 -8.01 7.34
N ILE A 318 5.98 -7.37 7.35
CA ILE A 318 6.21 -6.12 8.08
C ILE A 318 5.42 -4.98 7.42
N LEU A 319 5.37 -4.94 6.09
CA LEU A 319 4.56 -3.98 5.35
C LEU A 319 3.08 -4.08 5.71
N LEU A 320 2.50 -5.29 5.69
CA LEU A 320 1.11 -5.52 6.08
C LEU A 320 0.86 -5.30 7.57
N LEU A 321 1.82 -5.59 8.45
CA LEU A 321 1.75 -5.22 9.86
C LEU A 321 1.75 -3.70 10.07
N LYS A 322 2.38 -2.93 9.18
CA LYS A 322 2.32 -1.46 9.21
C LYS A 322 0.90 -0.95 8.91
N PHE A 323 0.22 -1.54 7.93
CA PHE A 323 -1.22 -1.31 7.72
C PHE A 323 -2.04 -1.70 8.96
N ALA A 324 -1.81 -2.90 9.49
CA ALA A 324 -2.53 -3.41 10.66
C ALA A 324 -2.43 -2.52 11.90
N ASN A 325 -1.28 -1.86 12.09
CA ASN A 325 -1.02 -0.96 13.20
C ASN A 325 -1.28 0.52 12.86
N GLU A 326 -1.94 0.81 11.74
CA GLU A 326 -2.31 2.16 11.30
C GLU A 326 -1.09 3.13 11.22
N GLN A 327 0.10 2.59 10.94
CA GLN A 327 1.35 3.35 10.90
C GLN A 327 1.54 4.04 9.53
N PRO A 328 2.09 5.28 9.50
CA PRO A 328 2.30 6.02 8.25
C PRO A 328 3.47 5.47 7.43
N PHE A 329 3.29 5.39 6.10
CA PHE A 329 4.32 4.93 5.16
C PHE A 329 5.33 6.03 4.78
N GLY A 330 4.90 7.30 4.78
CA GLY A 330 5.76 8.44 4.45
C GLY A 330 6.82 8.79 5.50
N ALA A 331 6.63 8.37 6.75
CA ALA A 331 7.48 8.77 7.89
C ALA A 331 8.96 8.35 7.77
N ASP A 332 9.26 7.33 6.96
CA ASP A 332 10.59 6.72 6.88
C ASP A 332 11.38 7.09 5.60
N GLY A 333 10.83 7.92 4.70
CA GLY A 333 11.53 8.29 3.46
C GLY A 333 10.67 8.81 2.30
N GLY A 334 9.40 9.13 2.54
CA GLY A 334 8.48 9.55 1.47
C GLY A 334 7.96 8.41 0.59
N GLY A 335 7.97 7.17 1.08
CA GLY A 335 7.65 5.95 0.35
C GLY A 335 6.19 5.75 -0.07
N GLY A 336 5.49 6.81 -0.51
CA GLY A 336 4.12 6.74 -1.00
C GLY A 336 3.06 6.61 0.09
N GLY A 337 1.80 6.68 -0.35
CA GLY A 337 0.61 6.44 0.48
C GLY A 337 0.25 4.96 0.58
N ARG A 338 -0.91 4.68 1.18
CA ARG A 338 -1.43 3.31 1.34
C ARG A 338 -1.61 2.58 0.00
N ASN A 339 -2.12 3.26 -1.02
CA ASN A 339 -2.35 2.64 -2.33
C ASN A 339 -1.04 2.18 -2.99
N SER A 340 -0.01 3.05 -2.97
CA SER A 340 1.30 2.72 -3.53
C SER A 340 1.90 1.48 -2.87
N ASN A 341 1.82 1.38 -1.55
CA ASN A 341 2.40 0.25 -0.82
C ASN A 341 1.53 -1.03 -0.89
N MET A 342 0.21 -0.91 -1.09
CA MET A 342 -0.63 -2.07 -1.39
C MET A 342 -0.29 -2.67 -2.77
N LEU A 343 -0.01 -1.81 -3.76
CA LEU A 343 0.38 -2.24 -5.11
C LEU A 343 1.82 -2.80 -5.18
N LEU A 344 2.67 -2.50 -4.19
CA LEU A 344 4.01 -3.07 -4.09
C LEU A 344 4.00 -4.59 -3.80
N ILE A 345 3.04 -5.04 -2.97
CA ILE A 345 2.94 -6.44 -2.48
C ILE A 345 3.00 -7.50 -3.60
N PRO A 346 2.20 -7.45 -4.69
CA PRO A 346 2.27 -8.47 -5.72
C PRO A 346 3.65 -8.54 -6.40
N TYR A 347 4.37 -7.42 -6.49
CA TYR A 347 5.69 -7.38 -7.12
C TYR A 347 6.80 -7.88 -6.19
N GLU A 348 6.71 -7.67 -4.88
CA GLU A 348 7.58 -8.35 -3.91
C GLU A 348 7.30 -9.86 -3.87
N LEU A 349 6.03 -10.24 -3.90
CA LEU A 349 5.61 -11.64 -3.94
C LEU A 349 6.13 -12.34 -5.20
N LEU A 350 6.15 -11.65 -6.33
CA LEU A 350 6.74 -12.15 -7.59
C LEU A 350 8.21 -12.58 -7.42
N LEU A 351 9.01 -11.83 -6.66
CA LEU A 351 10.40 -12.18 -6.40
C LEU A 351 10.51 -13.46 -5.56
N ALA A 352 9.67 -13.58 -4.53
CA ALA A 352 9.60 -14.79 -3.71
C ALA A 352 9.18 -16.02 -4.55
N LEU A 353 8.16 -15.87 -5.40
CA LEU A 353 7.70 -16.92 -6.32
C LEU A 353 8.82 -17.35 -7.29
N TYR A 354 9.54 -16.39 -7.88
CA TYR A 354 10.65 -16.66 -8.78
C TYR A 354 11.72 -17.54 -8.11
N VAL A 355 12.11 -17.23 -6.87
CA VAL A 355 13.09 -18.02 -6.11
C VAL A 355 12.54 -19.39 -5.75
N ILE A 356 11.27 -19.50 -5.33
CA ILE A 356 10.62 -20.77 -4.97
C ILE A 356 10.58 -21.73 -6.17
N ILE A 357 10.18 -21.23 -7.34
CA ILE A 357 10.08 -21.98 -8.60
C ILE A 357 11.45 -22.43 -9.07
N ASN A 358 12.42 -21.51 -9.16
CA ASN A 358 13.77 -21.83 -9.65
C ASN A 358 14.52 -22.80 -8.74
N LYS A 359 14.36 -22.68 -7.42
CA LYS A 359 14.91 -23.66 -6.46
C LYS A 359 14.10 -24.96 -6.40
N ARG A 360 12.99 -25.07 -7.13
CA ARG A 360 12.07 -26.23 -7.15
C ARG A 360 11.61 -26.64 -5.75
N THR A 361 11.33 -25.66 -4.89
CA THR A 361 10.99 -25.89 -3.47
C THR A 361 9.49 -25.80 -3.16
N ALA A 362 8.66 -25.41 -4.13
CA ALA A 362 7.22 -25.19 -3.95
C ALA A 362 6.52 -26.31 -3.15
N SER A 363 6.63 -27.56 -3.60
CA SER A 363 5.97 -28.71 -2.95
C SER A 363 6.44 -28.94 -1.50
N VAL A 364 7.73 -28.74 -1.22
CA VAL A 364 8.26 -28.87 0.16
C VAL A 364 7.72 -27.76 1.04
N LYS A 365 7.65 -26.52 0.53
CA LYS A 365 7.16 -25.38 1.30
C LYS A 365 5.66 -25.45 1.53
N GLU A 366 4.90 -25.94 0.57
CA GLU A 366 3.47 -26.22 0.72
C GLU A 366 3.21 -27.28 1.79
N LYS A 367 4.02 -28.36 1.83
CA LYS A 367 3.95 -29.36 2.93
C LYS A 367 4.24 -28.74 4.29
N ASN A 368 5.23 -27.84 4.37
CA ASN A 368 5.55 -27.15 5.62
C ASN A 368 4.42 -26.22 6.07
N LEU A 369 3.78 -25.50 5.14
CA LEU A 369 2.63 -24.65 5.42
C LEU A 369 1.43 -25.47 5.93
N ARG A 370 1.15 -26.63 5.33
CA ARG A 370 0.16 -27.59 5.86
C ARG A 370 0.53 -28.08 7.24
N ALA A 371 1.78 -28.51 7.45
CA ALA A 371 2.24 -28.95 8.77
C ALA A 371 2.12 -27.85 9.85
N PHE A 372 2.33 -26.59 9.49
CA PHE A 372 2.08 -25.45 10.36
C PHE A 372 0.60 -25.32 10.72
N ALA A 373 -0.29 -25.37 9.72
CA ALA A 373 -1.74 -25.30 9.93
C ALA A 373 -2.25 -26.46 10.82
N ASP A 374 -1.72 -27.66 10.62
CA ASP A 374 -2.04 -28.88 11.37
C ASP A 374 -1.35 -28.96 12.75
N THR A 375 -0.56 -27.96 13.14
CA THR A 375 0.16 -27.99 14.42
C THR A 375 -0.83 -28.04 15.59
N PRO A 376 -0.68 -28.97 16.55
CA PRO A 376 -1.59 -29.09 17.69
C PRO A 376 -1.64 -27.83 18.56
N LYS A 377 -2.82 -27.51 19.11
CA LYS A 377 -3.06 -26.34 19.99
C LYS A 377 -2.07 -26.23 21.16
N ALA A 378 -1.58 -27.36 21.67
CA ALA A 378 -0.56 -27.40 22.72
C ALA A 378 0.77 -26.72 22.36
N LYS A 379 1.05 -26.50 21.08
CA LYS A 379 2.26 -25.79 20.61
C LYS A 379 1.98 -24.36 20.14
N TRP A 380 0.72 -23.91 20.16
CA TRP A 380 0.36 -22.60 19.58
C TRP A 380 0.99 -21.44 20.35
N VAL A 381 1.03 -21.54 21.68
CA VAL A 381 1.68 -20.54 22.55
C VAL A 381 3.16 -20.41 22.22
N GLU A 382 3.91 -21.51 22.17
CA GLU A 382 5.33 -21.48 21.81
C GLU A 382 5.55 -20.93 20.38
N SER A 383 4.74 -21.36 19.41
CA SER A 383 4.81 -20.89 18.02
C SER A 383 4.53 -19.39 17.87
N SER A 384 3.87 -18.77 18.85
CA SER A 384 3.57 -17.34 18.86
C SER A 384 4.82 -16.47 19.05
N TYR A 385 5.97 -17.07 19.38
CA TYR A 385 7.25 -16.40 19.57
C TYR A 385 8.34 -16.89 18.60
N GLU A 386 7.96 -17.71 17.61
CA GLU A 386 8.88 -18.09 16.53
C GLU A 386 9.01 -16.95 15.51
N VAL A 387 10.19 -16.85 14.90
CA VAL A 387 10.46 -15.87 13.82
C VAL A 387 9.51 -16.11 12.65
N ASP A 388 9.43 -17.37 12.21
CA ASP A 388 8.47 -17.85 11.22
C ASP A 388 7.18 -18.27 11.94
N GLY A 389 6.56 -17.32 12.64
CA GLY A 389 5.32 -17.53 13.40
C GLY A 389 4.03 -17.35 12.58
N PRO A 390 2.86 -17.27 13.23
CA PRO A 390 1.56 -17.19 12.55
C PRO A 390 1.44 -16.10 11.49
N ALA A 391 1.98 -14.91 11.72
CA ALA A 391 1.95 -13.83 10.72
C ALA A 391 2.80 -14.16 9.48
N TYR A 392 3.95 -14.82 9.62
CA TYR A 392 4.77 -15.23 8.48
C TYR A 392 4.06 -16.30 7.66
N TRP A 393 3.51 -17.33 8.32
CA TRP A 393 2.80 -18.40 7.62
C TRP A 393 1.51 -17.92 6.95
N LEU A 394 0.87 -16.88 7.51
CA LEU A 394 -0.25 -16.20 6.86
C LEU A 394 0.21 -15.55 5.54
N ILE A 395 1.36 -14.85 5.53
CA ILE A 395 1.81 -14.17 4.31
C ILE A 395 2.28 -15.18 3.26
N ILE A 396 3.04 -16.21 3.65
CA ILE A 396 3.51 -17.21 2.69
C ILE A 396 2.38 -18.04 2.09
N SER A 397 1.21 -18.10 2.73
CA SER A 397 0.05 -18.77 2.15
C SER A 397 -0.31 -18.16 0.79
N LEU A 398 -0.20 -16.83 0.64
CA LEU A 398 -0.46 -16.14 -0.64
C LEU A 398 0.35 -16.75 -1.78
N ALA A 399 1.61 -17.12 -1.53
CA ALA A 399 2.48 -17.74 -2.52
C ALA A 399 2.17 -19.22 -2.79
N LEU A 400 1.68 -19.97 -1.79
CA LEU A 400 1.70 -21.43 -1.80
C LEU A 400 0.32 -22.10 -1.88
N TRP A 401 -0.75 -21.42 -1.49
CA TRP A 401 -2.10 -21.96 -1.49
C TRP A 401 -3.03 -21.18 -2.41
N SER A 402 -3.83 -21.92 -3.17
CA SER A 402 -4.89 -21.35 -4.00
C SER A 402 -5.98 -20.68 -3.16
N THR A 403 -6.81 -19.87 -3.80
CA THR A 403 -7.98 -19.25 -3.17
C THR A 403 -8.94 -20.31 -2.59
N GLU A 404 -9.04 -21.48 -3.21
CA GLU A 404 -9.86 -22.60 -2.71
C GLU A 404 -9.27 -23.21 -1.43
N GLU A 405 -7.95 -23.40 -1.38
CA GLU A 405 -7.30 -23.96 -0.19
C GLU A 405 -7.27 -22.95 0.95
N TRP A 406 -7.05 -21.67 0.64
CA TRP A 406 -7.17 -20.58 1.59
C TRP A 406 -8.55 -20.56 2.27
N LYS A 407 -9.64 -20.68 1.51
CA LYS A 407 -11.01 -20.70 2.06
C LYS A 407 -11.23 -21.80 3.10
N LYS A 408 -10.59 -22.97 2.94
CA LYS A 408 -10.69 -24.09 3.90
C LYS A 408 -9.91 -23.84 5.18
N GLN A 409 -8.82 -23.08 5.11
CA GLN A 409 -7.84 -22.95 6.19
C GLN A 409 -7.84 -21.57 6.88
N LYS A 410 -8.48 -20.55 6.28
CA LYS A 410 -8.44 -19.15 6.76
C LYS A 410 -8.80 -18.99 8.24
N LEU A 411 -9.79 -19.73 8.74
CA LEU A 411 -10.20 -19.65 10.14
C LEU A 411 -9.11 -20.13 11.10
N VAL A 412 -8.34 -21.16 10.73
CA VAL A 412 -7.21 -21.62 11.54
C VAL A 412 -6.18 -20.51 11.69
N PHE A 413 -5.88 -19.78 10.61
CA PHE A 413 -4.97 -18.64 10.67
C PHE A 413 -5.49 -17.52 11.57
N LEU A 414 -6.78 -17.17 11.46
CA LEU A 414 -7.39 -16.17 12.33
C LEU A 414 -7.29 -16.57 13.82
N GLN A 415 -7.64 -17.83 14.15
CA GLN A 415 -7.50 -18.36 15.51
C GLN A 415 -6.07 -18.21 16.04
N ARG A 416 -5.08 -18.59 15.22
CA ARG A 416 -3.67 -18.53 15.62
C ARG A 416 -3.18 -17.10 15.83
N LEU A 417 -3.62 -16.15 15.01
CA LEU A 417 -3.25 -14.74 15.19
C LEU A 417 -3.86 -14.17 16.49
N LEU A 418 -5.11 -14.54 16.81
CA LEU A 418 -5.77 -14.12 18.05
C LEU A 418 -5.10 -14.71 19.29
N VAL A 419 -4.74 -16.00 19.25
CA VAL A 419 -3.95 -16.64 20.32
C VAL A 419 -2.56 -16.01 20.44
N MET A 420 -1.92 -15.70 19.33
CA MET A 420 -0.61 -15.05 19.30
C MET A 420 -0.63 -13.69 20.01
N ILE A 421 -1.58 -12.81 19.69
CA ILE A 421 -1.64 -11.48 20.31
C ILE A 421 -2.11 -11.54 21.77
N GLN A 422 -3.02 -12.46 22.14
CA GLN A 422 -3.38 -12.73 23.53
C GLN A 422 -2.14 -13.13 24.33
N THR A 423 -1.37 -14.09 23.82
CA THR A 423 -0.19 -14.60 24.52
C THR A 423 0.89 -13.52 24.67
N ARG A 424 1.15 -12.75 23.60
CA ARG A 424 2.13 -11.64 23.61
C ARG A 424 1.74 -10.51 24.55
N LYS A 425 0.43 -10.30 24.79
CA LYS A 425 -0.05 -9.35 25.81
C LYS A 425 0.33 -9.79 27.23
N LEU A 426 0.36 -11.09 27.51
CA LEU A 426 0.69 -11.64 28.83
C LEU A 426 2.20 -11.75 29.05
N SER A 427 2.96 -12.10 28.01
CA SER A 427 4.42 -12.18 28.07
C SER A 427 5.06 -11.69 26.78
N SER A 428 5.96 -10.71 26.90
CA SER A 428 6.76 -10.19 25.78
C SER A 428 8.05 -10.97 25.51
N VAL A 429 8.44 -11.89 26.40
CA VAL A 429 9.73 -12.61 26.38
C VAL A 429 9.61 -14.10 26.08
N GLY A 430 8.41 -14.56 25.73
CA GLY A 430 8.09 -15.96 25.48
C GLY A 430 7.22 -16.57 26.57
N SER A 431 6.44 -17.58 26.19
CA SER A 431 5.64 -18.42 27.08
C SER A 431 5.48 -19.81 26.48
N LYS A 432 5.09 -20.77 27.32
CA LYS A 432 4.68 -22.12 26.91
C LYS A 432 3.19 -22.39 27.13
N THR A 433 2.57 -21.62 28.01
CA THR A 433 1.15 -21.76 28.38
C THR A 433 0.45 -20.41 28.36
N LEU A 434 -0.88 -20.46 28.21
CA LEU A 434 -1.73 -19.29 28.28
C LEU A 434 -2.25 -19.12 29.71
N THR A 435 -1.58 -18.26 30.47
CA THR A 435 -1.86 -18.08 31.91
C THR A 435 -3.18 -17.37 32.21
N ASP A 436 -3.66 -16.51 31.30
CA ASP A 436 -4.99 -15.88 31.38
C ASP A 436 -5.76 -16.11 30.07
N LYS A 437 -6.89 -16.81 30.21
CA LYS A 437 -7.77 -17.22 29.12
C LYS A 437 -8.98 -16.30 28.95
N THR A 438 -9.00 -15.18 29.67
CA THR A 438 -10.05 -14.18 29.59
C THR A 438 -9.89 -13.38 28.29
N PRO A 439 -10.91 -13.35 27.42
CA PRO A 439 -10.91 -12.49 26.26
C PRO A 439 -10.68 -11.03 26.65
N GLN A 440 -9.88 -10.34 25.86
CA GLN A 440 -9.52 -8.94 26.07
C GLN A 440 -10.41 -8.02 25.20
N PRO A 441 -10.39 -6.70 25.40
CA PRO A 441 -11.09 -5.78 24.50
C PRO A 441 -10.62 -5.92 23.05
N TYR A 442 -11.54 -5.72 22.09
CA TYR A 442 -11.26 -5.84 20.65
C TYR A 442 -10.06 -5.01 20.17
N THR A 443 -9.77 -3.88 20.81
CA THR A 443 -8.61 -3.04 20.50
C THR A 443 -7.27 -3.81 20.55
N LEU A 444 -7.15 -4.84 21.39
CA LEU A 444 -5.98 -5.73 21.40
C LEU A 444 -5.92 -6.60 20.15
N TYR A 445 -7.04 -7.17 19.73
CA TYR A 445 -7.14 -8.11 18.61
C TYR A 445 -7.18 -7.41 17.25
N LYS A 446 -7.61 -6.14 17.21
CA LYS A 446 -7.86 -5.37 15.99
C LYS A 446 -6.69 -5.45 15.00
N PRO A 447 -5.42 -5.21 15.36
CA PRO A 447 -4.33 -5.29 14.39
C PRO A 447 -4.23 -6.67 13.72
N MET A 448 -4.44 -7.76 14.47
CA MET A 448 -4.37 -9.11 13.93
C MET A 448 -5.57 -9.45 13.03
N VAL A 449 -6.75 -8.97 13.39
CA VAL A 449 -7.96 -9.10 12.56
C VAL A 449 -7.81 -8.29 11.27
N VAL A 450 -7.22 -7.10 11.34
CA VAL A 450 -6.93 -6.26 10.18
C VAL A 450 -5.89 -6.93 9.27
N LEU A 451 -4.80 -7.46 9.83
CA LEU A 451 -3.80 -8.22 9.07
C LEU A 451 -4.43 -9.39 8.32
N PHE A 452 -5.25 -10.19 9.02
CA PHE A 452 -6.01 -11.28 8.42
C PHE A 452 -6.92 -10.79 7.29
N GLY A 453 -7.69 -9.71 7.53
CA GLY A 453 -8.62 -9.16 6.55
C GLY A 453 -7.94 -8.61 5.31
N LEU A 454 -6.74 -8.04 5.43
CA LEU A 454 -5.94 -7.62 4.28
C LEU A 454 -5.50 -8.82 3.43
N VAL A 455 -5.01 -9.90 4.06
CA VAL A 455 -4.62 -11.12 3.34
C VAL A 455 -5.82 -11.78 2.65
N ASP A 456 -6.96 -11.85 3.34
CA ASP A 456 -8.20 -12.35 2.76
C ASP A 456 -8.68 -11.47 1.59
N ALA A 457 -8.57 -10.14 1.70
CA ALA A 457 -8.89 -9.21 0.62
C ALA A 457 -7.94 -9.35 -0.58
N ILE A 458 -6.64 -9.62 -0.35
CA ILE A 458 -5.68 -9.92 -1.43
C ILE A 458 -6.12 -11.18 -2.19
N TYR A 459 -6.49 -12.27 -1.50
CA TYR A 459 -7.04 -13.45 -2.17
C TYR A 459 -8.32 -13.17 -2.95
N ASN A 460 -9.27 -12.48 -2.33
CA ASN A 460 -10.63 -12.33 -2.87
C ASN A 460 -10.79 -11.16 -3.85
N THR A 461 -9.81 -10.26 -3.94
CA THR A 461 -9.83 -9.08 -4.82
C THR A 461 -8.66 -9.07 -5.80
N MET A 462 -7.43 -9.18 -5.30
CA MET A 462 -6.22 -9.08 -6.14
C MET A 462 -5.93 -10.38 -6.89
N PHE A 463 -6.11 -11.53 -6.24
CA PHE A 463 -5.82 -12.84 -6.83
C PHE A 463 -7.10 -13.63 -7.18
N LYS A 464 -8.25 -12.94 -7.21
CA LYS A 464 -9.56 -13.54 -7.51
C LYS A 464 -9.60 -14.27 -8.85
N SER A 465 -8.91 -13.72 -9.85
CA SER A 465 -8.92 -14.22 -11.23
C SER A 465 -7.72 -15.12 -11.56
N VAL A 466 -6.94 -15.52 -10.55
CA VAL A 466 -5.82 -16.45 -10.75
C VAL A 466 -6.38 -17.85 -11.02
N PRO A 467 -5.99 -18.51 -12.13
CA PRO A 467 -6.41 -19.88 -12.41
C PRO A 467 -6.01 -20.85 -11.30
N CYS A 468 -6.98 -21.62 -10.80
CA CYS A 468 -6.78 -22.61 -9.74
C CYS A 468 -6.54 -24.02 -10.31
N ASP A 469 -6.75 -24.20 -11.60
CA ASP A 469 -6.46 -25.40 -12.37
C ASP A 469 -4.96 -25.49 -12.70
N GLY A 470 -4.17 -26.02 -11.76
CA GLY A 470 -2.74 -26.27 -11.97
C GLY A 470 -1.87 -25.95 -10.76
N CYS A 471 -0.58 -25.72 -11.00
CA CYS A 471 0.36 -25.33 -9.96
C CYS A 471 0.12 -23.86 -9.58
N TRP A 472 -0.47 -23.62 -8.39
CA TRP A 472 -0.79 -22.27 -7.91
C TRP A 472 0.38 -21.28 -8.01
N VAL A 473 1.59 -21.71 -7.62
CA VAL A 473 2.80 -20.88 -7.62
C VAL A 473 3.12 -20.35 -9.03
N GLU A 474 2.99 -21.21 -10.05
CA GLU A 474 3.23 -20.86 -11.45
C GLU A 474 2.10 -20.02 -12.04
N SER A 475 0.84 -20.37 -11.73
CA SER A 475 -0.34 -19.61 -12.14
C SER A 475 -0.32 -18.19 -11.57
N LEU A 476 0.02 -18.03 -10.30
CA LEU A 476 0.11 -16.74 -9.62
C LEU A 476 1.26 -15.89 -10.19
N MET A 477 2.45 -16.49 -10.37
CA MET A 477 3.56 -15.80 -11.02
C MET A 477 3.16 -15.31 -12.42
N THR A 478 2.54 -16.18 -13.22
CA THR A 478 2.06 -15.81 -14.56
C THR A 478 1.00 -14.72 -14.51
N TYR A 479 0.06 -14.79 -13.57
CA TYR A 479 -0.97 -13.76 -13.40
C TYR A 479 -0.35 -12.39 -13.09
N ILE A 480 0.55 -12.31 -12.12
CA ILE A 480 1.18 -11.04 -11.71
C ILE A 480 1.92 -10.38 -12.89
N ARG A 481 2.60 -11.19 -13.73
CA ARG A 481 3.34 -10.71 -14.91
C ARG A 481 2.46 -10.09 -16.00
N ASN A 482 1.19 -10.50 -16.08
CA ASN A 482 0.33 -10.22 -17.24
C ASN A 482 -0.88 -9.32 -16.92
N ASN A 483 -1.07 -8.88 -15.67
CA ASN A 483 -2.31 -8.23 -15.22
C ASN A 483 -2.06 -6.96 -14.40
N ASP A 484 -1.09 -6.13 -14.79
CA ASP A 484 -0.69 -4.92 -14.06
C ASP A 484 -1.86 -3.94 -13.80
N MET A 485 -2.72 -3.69 -14.79
CA MET A 485 -3.91 -2.85 -14.61
C MET A 485 -4.88 -3.44 -13.58
N ALA A 486 -5.13 -4.75 -13.65
CA ALA A 486 -6.02 -5.42 -12.70
C ALA A 486 -5.45 -5.41 -11.28
N LEU A 487 -4.13 -5.54 -11.12
CA LEU A 487 -3.46 -5.42 -9.83
C LEU A 487 -3.59 -3.99 -9.26
N SER A 488 -3.44 -2.96 -10.10
CA SER A 488 -3.62 -1.56 -9.69
C SER A 488 -5.05 -1.25 -9.27
N GLU A 489 -6.04 -1.72 -10.01
CA GLU A 489 -7.44 -1.56 -9.61
C GLU A 489 -7.76 -2.34 -8.32
N ALA A 490 -7.19 -3.53 -8.17
CA ALA A 490 -7.38 -4.33 -6.98
C ALA A 490 -6.74 -3.69 -5.75
N SER A 491 -5.56 -3.05 -5.88
CA SER A 491 -4.93 -2.34 -4.77
C SER A 491 -5.80 -1.19 -4.28
N GLU A 492 -6.39 -0.40 -5.19
CA GLU A 492 -7.33 0.67 -4.85
C GLU A 492 -8.58 0.14 -4.13
N LYS A 493 -9.16 -0.95 -4.64
CA LYS A 493 -10.32 -1.61 -4.02
C LYS A 493 -9.99 -2.13 -2.62
N ILE A 494 -8.83 -2.75 -2.43
CA ILE A 494 -8.40 -3.27 -1.13
C ILE A 494 -8.14 -2.14 -0.14
N VAL A 495 -7.50 -1.04 -0.55
CA VAL A 495 -7.30 0.12 0.33
C VAL A 495 -8.63 0.75 0.71
N SER A 496 -9.55 0.90 -0.23
CA SER A 496 -10.90 1.40 0.05
C SER A 496 -11.63 0.51 1.07
N PHE A 497 -11.62 -0.81 0.88
CA PHE A 497 -12.18 -1.78 1.83
C PHE A 497 -11.53 -1.67 3.22
N TYR A 498 -10.21 -1.60 3.26
CA TYR A 498 -9.45 -1.45 4.50
C TYR A 498 -9.84 -0.17 5.27
N GLU A 499 -9.91 0.98 4.60
CA GLU A 499 -10.22 2.25 5.25
C GLU A 499 -11.70 2.42 5.61
N CYS A 500 -12.59 1.94 4.75
CA CYS A 500 -14.02 2.23 4.81
C CYS A 500 -14.84 1.16 5.54
N GLU A 501 -14.34 -0.07 5.62
CA GLU A 501 -15.09 -1.21 6.17
C GLU A 501 -14.34 -1.90 7.31
N LEU A 502 -13.07 -2.24 7.10
CA LEU A 502 -12.30 -3.03 8.07
C LEU A 502 -11.79 -2.20 9.27
N LEU A 503 -11.07 -1.10 9.03
CA LEU A 503 -10.56 -0.22 10.11
C LEU A 503 -11.64 0.42 11.01
N PRO A 504 -12.84 0.76 10.51
CA PRO A 504 -13.94 1.27 11.34
C PRO A 504 -14.57 0.28 12.30
N CYS A 505 -14.27 -1.02 12.21
CA CYS A 505 -14.81 -2.01 13.14
C CYS A 505 -14.39 -1.69 14.59
N GLU A 506 -15.33 -1.82 15.51
CA GLU A 506 -15.16 -1.57 16.95
C GLU A 506 -15.36 -2.85 17.80
N SER A 507 -15.76 -3.95 17.18
CA SER A 507 -15.93 -5.27 17.82
C SER A 507 -15.54 -6.43 16.90
N LEU A 508 -15.38 -7.63 17.47
CA LEU A 508 -15.19 -8.85 16.70
C LEU A 508 -16.41 -9.19 15.85
N ALA A 509 -17.62 -8.97 16.36
CA ALA A 509 -18.85 -9.20 15.63
C ALA A 509 -18.93 -8.36 14.35
N GLU A 510 -18.65 -7.06 14.44
CA GLU A 510 -18.59 -6.18 13.26
C GLU A 510 -17.51 -6.64 12.26
N ALA A 511 -16.32 -6.99 12.75
CA ALA A 511 -15.24 -7.43 11.87
C ALA A 511 -15.56 -8.75 11.16
N PHE A 512 -16.18 -9.72 11.86
CA PHE A 512 -16.60 -10.98 11.27
C PHE A 512 -17.73 -10.79 10.26
N ASP A 513 -18.61 -9.83 10.48
CA ASP A 513 -19.66 -9.45 9.53
C ASP A 513 -19.08 -8.82 8.25
N VAL A 514 -18.08 -7.94 8.38
CA VAL A 514 -17.35 -7.34 7.24
C VAL A 514 -16.55 -8.41 6.48
N LEU A 515 -15.92 -9.35 7.19
CA LEU A 515 -15.11 -10.42 6.59
C LEU A 515 -15.94 -11.61 6.08
N GLY A 516 -17.28 -11.55 6.18
CA GLY A 516 -18.17 -12.63 5.73
C GLY A 516 -17.99 -13.94 6.51
N LEU A 517 -17.53 -13.87 7.76
CA LEU A 517 -17.26 -15.03 8.61
C LEU A 517 -18.47 -15.47 9.45
N LEU A 518 -19.53 -14.67 9.54
CA LEU A 518 -20.72 -14.99 10.35
C LEU A 518 -21.46 -16.26 9.91
N GLY A 519 -21.31 -16.67 8.65
CA GLY A 519 -21.85 -17.96 8.18
C GLY A 519 -21.14 -19.18 8.75
N GLU A 520 -19.87 -19.03 9.15
CA GLU A 520 -19.04 -20.10 9.73
C GLU A 520 -18.96 -19.95 11.27
N VAL A 521 -19.02 -18.72 11.78
CA VAL A 521 -18.95 -18.39 13.22
C VAL A 521 -20.08 -17.43 13.59
N SER A 522 -21.16 -17.97 14.13
CA SER A 522 -22.38 -17.20 14.46
C SER A 522 -22.24 -16.25 15.64
N ASP A 523 -21.41 -16.60 16.62
CA ASP A 523 -21.13 -15.80 17.82
C ASP A 523 -19.61 -15.64 17.99
N PRO A 524 -19.02 -14.56 17.45
CA PRO A 524 -17.58 -14.35 17.49
C PRO A 524 -16.99 -14.20 18.90
N ASP A 525 -17.77 -13.68 19.86
CA ASP A 525 -17.30 -13.45 21.23
C ASP A 525 -17.23 -14.76 22.02
N GLU A 526 -18.29 -15.58 21.96
CA GLU A 526 -18.26 -16.91 22.58
C GLU A 526 -17.28 -17.84 21.86
N TRP A 527 -17.11 -17.70 20.54
CA TRP A 527 -16.11 -18.43 19.77
C TRP A 527 -14.68 -18.10 20.21
N LEU A 528 -14.33 -16.83 20.41
CA LEU A 528 -13.02 -16.45 20.92
C LEU A 528 -12.81 -16.99 22.34
N LYS A 529 -13.82 -16.89 23.21
CA LYS A 529 -13.75 -17.43 24.56
C LYS A 529 -13.51 -18.93 24.56
N ALA A 530 -14.27 -19.69 23.77
CA ALA A 530 -14.09 -21.13 23.61
C ALA A 530 -12.69 -21.47 23.09
N LEU A 531 -12.21 -20.74 22.08
CA LEU A 531 -10.86 -20.90 21.54
C LEU A 531 -9.80 -20.75 22.63
N LEU A 532 -9.85 -19.70 23.45
CA LEU A 532 -8.86 -19.47 24.51
C LEU A 532 -8.90 -20.55 25.59
N GLN A 533 -10.07 -21.13 25.88
CA GLN A 533 -10.19 -22.25 26.84
C GLN A 533 -9.49 -23.53 26.36
N GLU A 534 -9.46 -23.76 25.05
CA GLU A 534 -8.81 -24.92 24.43
C GLU A 534 -7.28 -24.82 24.35
N ILE A 535 -6.72 -23.62 24.55
CA ILE A 535 -5.26 -23.41 24.58
C ILE A 535 -4.70 -23.79 25.96
N PRO A 536 -3.68 -24.65 26.04
CA PRO A 536 -3.11 -25.08 27.33
C PRO A 536 -2.51 -23.98 28.20
#